data_AF-A0A2T0TXH8-F1
#
_entry.id   AF-A0A2T0TXH8-F1
#
_cell.length_a   1.000
_cell.length_b   1.000
_cell.length_c   1.000
_cell.angle_alpha   90.00
_cell.angle_beta   90.00
_cell.angle_gamma   90.00
#
_symmetry.space_group_name_H-M   'P 1'
#
loop_
_entity.id
_entity.type
_entity.pdbx_description
1 polymer ?
#
loop_
_entity_poly.entity_id
_entity_poly.type
_entity_poly.pdbx_seq_one_letter_code
_entity_poly.pdbx_strand_id
1 'polypeptide(L)'
;MRLPEFCHSLAERFAPMSERSSVELQTKASENYMKLLNQVEEKQRIIESNKTIQEAIDSPSISDAEKTLLLEKLQHAPKLTITEKVIELSEKWWFRYILSALFVYVQPKIQQYLNPAPDRQEPEYEENR
;
A
#
# COMPACT_ATOMS: atom_id res chain seq x y z
N MET A 1 -7.61 -11.03 -1.08
CA MET A 1 -8.04 -9.67 -1.47
C MET A 1 -6.82 -8.76 -1.51
N ARG A 2 -6.50 -8.22 -2.69
CA ARG A 2 -5.40 -7.27 -2.90
C ARG A 2 -5.80 -5.87 -2.40
N LEU A 3 -4.82 -4.99 -2.21
CA LEU A 3 -5.07 -3.64 -1.70
C LEU A 3 -6.10 -2.84 -2.52
N PRO A 4 -6.08 -2.82 -3.87
CA PRO A 4 -7.07 -2.07 -4.65
C PRO A 4 -8.50 -2.58 -4.45
N GLU A 5 -8.69 -3.90 -4.40
CA GLU A 5 -9.98 -4.55 -4.13
C GLU A 5 -10.49 -4.19 -2.74
N PHE A 6 -9.60 -4.20 -1.74
CA PHE A 6 -9.92 -3.81 -0.38
C PHE A 6 -10.34 -2.34 -0.29
N CYS A 7 -9.56 -1.44 -0.89
CA CYS A 7 -9.89 -0.01 -0.92
C CYS A 7 -11.21 0.26 -1.69
N HIS A 8 -11.46 -0.49 -2.76
CA HIS A 8 -12.72 -0.43 -3.48
C HIS A 8 -13.91 -0.85 -2.59
N SER A 9 -13.78 -1.97 -1.86
CA SER A 9 -14.82 -2.41 -0.91
C SER A 9 -15.11 -1.39 0.21
N LEU A 10 -14.08 -0.65 0.65
CA LEU A 10 -14.25 0.45 1.60
C LEU A 10 -14.94 1.65 0.93
N ALA A 11 -14.54 2.01 -0.29
CA ALA A 11 -15.14 3.10 -1.04
C ALA A 11 -16.63 2.87 -1.32
N GLU A 12 -17.03 1.68 -1.77
CA GLU A 12 -18.44 1.34 -1.99
C GLU A 12 -19.29 1.52 -0.72
N ARG A 13 -18.71 1.20 0.44
CA ARG A 13 -19.41 1.26 1.73
C ARG A 13 -19.52 2.67 2.30
N PHE A 14 -18.51 3.51 2.08
CA PHE A 14 -18.38 4.80 2.77
C PHE A 14 -18.44 6.02 1.82
N ALA A 15 -18.29 5.85 0.51
CA ALA A 15 -18.28 6.92 -0.46
C ALA A 15 -19.09 6.48 -1.70
N PRO A 16 -20.43 6.62 -1.69
CA PRO A 16 -21.25 6.20 -2.82
C PRO A 16 -20.81 6.94 -4.09
N MET A 17 -20.50 6.17 -5.13
CA MET A 17 -20.07 6.65 -6.44
C MET A 17 -21.01 6.10 -7.51
N SER A 18 -21.01 6.72 -8.70
CA SER A 18 -21.64 6.09 -9.85
C SER A 18 -20.92 4.78 -10.18
N GLU A 19 -21.66 3.77 -10.64
CA GLU A 19 -21.11 2.45 -11.01
C GLU A 19 -19.96 2.59 -12.02
N ARG A 20 -20.13 3.43 -13.05
CA ARG A 20 -19.10 3.72 -14.06
C ARG A 20 -17.82 4.28 -13.43
N SER A 21 -17.93 5.28 -12.54
CA SER A 21 -16.78 5.88 -11.86
C SER A 21 -16.08 4.86 -10.95
N SER A 22 -16.86 4.04 -10.25
CA SER A 22 -16.38 2.99 -9.36
C SER A 22 -15.53 1.96 -10.12
N VAL A 23 -16.05 1.45 -11.24
CA VAL A 23 -15.37 0.46 -12.10
C VAL A 23 -14.13 1.03 -12.76
N GLU A 24 -14.19 2.27 -13.27
CA GLU A 24 -13.03 2.90 -13.92
C GLU A 24 -11.89 3.16 -12.92
N LEU A 25 -12.22 3.63 -11.72
CA LEU A 25 -11.25 3.82 -10.64
C LEU A 25 -10.64 2.49 -10.20
N GLN A 26 -11.45 1.45 -10.01
CA GLN A 26 -10.97 0.13 -9.60
C GLN A 26 -10.04 -0.47 -10.65
N THR A 27 -10.41 -0.41 -11.92
CA THR A 27 -9.63 -0.98 -13.03
C THR A 27 -8.26 -0.32 -13.11
N LYS A 28 -8.21 1.02 -13.20
CA LYS A 28 -6.95 1.77 -13.29
C LYS A 28 -6.08 1.62 -12.05
N ALA A 29 -6.68 1.61 -10.86
CA ALA A 29 -5.94 1.40 -9.61
C ALA A 29 -5.34 -0.01 -9.57
N SER A 30 -6.10 -1.03 -9.98
CA SER A 30 -5.65 -2.42 -10.00
C SER A 30 -4.52 -2.63 -11.00
N GLU A 31 -4.64 -2.12 -12.22
CA GLU A 31 -3.59 -2.24 -13.23
C GLU A 31 -2.26 -1.63 -12.79
N ASN A 32 -2.29 -0.38 -12.29
CA ASN A 32 -1.09 0.31 -11.83
C ASN A 32 -0.48 -0.38 -10.61
N TYR A 33 -1.31 -0.82 -9.67
CA TYR A 33 -0.85 -1.50 -8.47
C TYR A 33 -0.18 -2.84 -8.80
N MET A 34 -0.79 -3.65 -9.65
CA MET A 34 -0.25 -4.96 -10.02
C MET A 34 1.06 -4.84 -10.80
N LYS A 35 1.18 -3.82 -11.66
CA LYS A 35 2.45 -3.54 -12.36
C LYS A 35 3.58 -3.25 -11.37
N LEU A 36 3.34 -2.38 -10.40
CA LEU A 36 4.35 -2.02 -9.41
C LEU A 36 4.63 -3.19 -8.45
N LEU A 37 3.62 -3.94 -8.04
CA LEU A 37 3.79 -5.12 -7.20
C LEU A 37 4.68 -6.17 -7.87
N ASN A 38 4.45 -6.47 -9.15
CA ASN A 38 5.27 -7.41 -9.91
C ASN A 38 6.74 -6.95 -9.97
N GLN A 39 6.99 -5.65 -10.13
CA GLN A 39 8.34 -5.08 -10.10
C GLN A 39 9.01 -5.25 -8.73
N VAL A 40 8.26 -5.06 -7.64
CA VAL A 40 8.76 -5.30 -6.28
C VAL A 40 9.09 -6.77 -6.09
N GLU A 41 8.19 -7.68 -6.46
CA GLU A 41 8.39 -9.13 -6.34
C GLU A 41 9.62 -9.60 -7.14
N GLU A 42 9.82 -9.08 -8.36
CA GLU A 42 11.00 -9.40 -9.17
C GLU A 42 12.30 -8.92 -8.52
N LYS A 43 12.34 -7.67 -8.04
CA LYS A 43 13.50 -7.15 -7.30
C LYS A 43 13.76 -7.93 -6.02
N GLN A 44 12.72 -8.33 -5.30
CA GLN A 44 12.83 -9.12 -4.08
C GLN A 44 13.49 -10.48 -4.37
N ARG A 45 13.10 -11.17 -5.44
CA ARG A 45 13.72 -12.44 -5.87
C ARG A 45 15.20 -12.26 -6.19
N ILE A 46 15.57 -11.16 -6.84
CA ILE A 46 16.98 -10.86 -7.13
C ILE A 46 17.75 -10.61 -5.83
N ILE A 47 17.18 -9.85 -4.89
CA ILE A 47 17.79 -9.58 -3.58
C ILE A 47 17.97 -10.88 -2.77
N GLU A 48 16.97 -11.76 -2.76
CA GLU A 48 17.04 -13.06 -2.08
C GLU A 48 18.09 -13.97 -2.73
N SER A 49 18.12 -14.05 -4.06
CA SER A 49 19.17 -14.76 -4.80
C SER A 49 20.56 -14.25 -4.45
N ASN A 50 20.72 -12.93 -4.37
CA ASN A 50 21.97 -12.29 -3.98
C ASN A 50 22.37 -12.62 -2.53
N LYS A 51 21.39 -12.76 -1.62
CA LYS A 51 21.66 -13.20 -0.24
C LYS A 51 22.21 -14.63 -0.22
N THR A 52 21.63 -15.54 -1.01
CA THR A 52 22.15 -16.91 -1.16
C THR A 52 23.56 -16.92 -1.75
N ILE A 53 23.86 -16.02 -2.69
CA ILE A 53 25.21 -15.84 -3.24
C ILE A 53 26.17 -15.34 -2.17
N GLN A 54 25.75 -14.40 -1.33
CA GLN A 54 26.56 -13.91 -0.20
C GLN A 54 26.86 -15.03 0.80
N GLU A 55 25.86 -15.84 1.16
CA GLU A 55 26.04 -17.01 2.03
C GLU A 55 27.00 -18.05 1.41
N ALA A 56 26.98 -18.21 0.09
CA ALA A 56 27.94 -19.06 -0.63
C ALA A 56 29.37 -18.50 -0.56
N ILE A 57 29.56 -17.18 -0.77
CA ILE A 57 30.86 -16.49 -0.66
C ILE A 57 31.49 -16.66 0.73
N ASP A 58 30.65 -16.69 1.77
CA ASP A 58 31.08 -16.84 3.15
C ASP A 58 31.43 -18.30 3.51
N SER A 59 31.19 -19.26 2.60
CA SER A 59 31.60 -20.65 2.74
C SER A 59 33.12 -20.82 2.57
N PRO A 60 33.80 -21.57 3.45
CA PRO A 60 35.24 -21.82 3.35
C PRO A 60 35.64 -22.71 2.16
N SER A 61 34.69 -23.24 1.40
CA SER A 61 34.92 -24.18 0.29
C SER A 61 35.09 -23.52 -1.08
N ILE A 62 34.91 -22.19 -1.20
CA ILE A 62 34.94 -21.48 -2.49
C ILE A 62 36.35 -20.96 -2.79
N SER A 63 36.79 -21.09 -4.05
CA SER A 63 38.09 -20.55 -4.49
C SER A 63 38.08 -19.03 -4.63
N ASP A 64 39.23 -18.38 -4.49
CA ASP A 64 39.34 -16.91 -4.60
C ASP A 64 38.88 -16.36 -5.97
N ALA A 65 39.07 -17.14 -7.04
CA ALA A 65 38.61 -16.78 -8.38
C ALA A 65 37.07 -16.78 -8.49
N GLU A 66 36.41 -17.79 -7.92
CA GLU A 66 34.95 -17.87 -7.86
C GLU A 66 34.37 -16.79 -6.94
N LYS A 67 35.04 -16.52 -5.82
CA LYS A 67 34.67 -15.46 -4.88
C LYS A 67 34.64 -14.08 -5.55
N THR A 68 35.63 -13.79 -6.38
CA THR A 68 35.74 -12.52 -7.12
C THR A 68 34.58 -12.36 -8.12
N LEU A 69 34.24 -13.43 -8.85
CA LEU A 69 33.14 -13.43 -9.81
C LEU A 69 31.76 -13.26 -9.14
N LEU A 70 31.58 -13.84 -7.96
CA LEU A 70 30.33 -13.70 -7.19
C LEU A 70 30.19 -12.29 -6.55
N LEU A 71 31.31 -11.69 -6.13
CA LEU A 71 31.34 -10.31 -5.62
C LEU A 71 30.98 -9.28 -6.69
N GLU A 72 31.43 -9.48 -7.93
CA GLU A 72 31.07 -8.62 -9.06
C GLU A 72 29.55 -8.65 -9.34
N LYS A 73 28.92 -9.82 -9.25
CA LYS A 73 27.46 -9.96 -9.36
C LYS A 73 26.70 -9.24 -8.24
N LEU A 74 27.26 -9.21 -7.03
CA LEU A 74 26.67 -8.52 -5.88
C LEU A 74 26.76 -7.00 -5.94
N GLN A 75 27.80 -6.43 -6.56
CA GLN A 75 27.95 -4.97 -6.67
C GLN A 75 26.80 -4.31 -7.46
N HIS A 76 26.15 -5.06 -8.36
CA HIS A 76 25.02 -4.59 -9.16
C HIS A 76 23.65 -4.95 -8.56
N ALA A 77 23.60 -5.36 -7.29
CA ALA A 77 22.35 -5.71 -6.62
C ALA A 77 21.34 -4.54 -6.62
N PRO A 78 20.11 -4.73 -7.16
CA PRO A 78 19.09 -3.70 -7.15
C PRO A 78 18.65 -3.40 -5.71
N LYS A 79 18.47 -2.12 -5.40
CA LYS A 79 17.89 -1.66 -4.14
C LYS A 79 16.43 -1.24 -4.35
N LEU A 80 15.60 -1.48 -3.34
CA LEU A 80 14.23 -1.00 -3.33
C LEU A 80 14.18 0.52 -3.15
N THR A 81 13.44 1.18 -4.03
CA THR A 81 13.07 2.60 -3.92
C THR A 81 12.03 2.81 -2.82
N ILE A 82 11.77 4.07 -2.44
CA ILE A 82 10.77 4.41 -1.42
C ILE A 82 9.38 3.93 -1.84
N THR A 83 8.98 4.14 -3.10
CA THR A 83 7.69 3.70 -3.63
C THR A 83 7.49 2.18 -3.49
N GLU A 84 8.53 1.42 -3.79
CA GLU A 84 8.51 -0.04 -3.71
C GLU A 84 8.38 -0.53 -2.26
N LYS A 85 9.06 0.14 -1.32
CA LYS A 85 8.90 -0.13 0.12
C LYS A 85 7.48 0.15 0.61
N VAL A 86 6.84 1.21 0.10
CA VAL A 86 5.45 1.55 0.45
C VAL A 86 4.50 0.45 -0.04
N ILE A 87 4.74 -0.11 -1.22
CA ILE A 87 3.92 -1.23 -1.75
C ILE A 87 4.13 -2.50 -0.92
N GLU A 88 5.37 -2.80 -0.55
CA GLU A 88 5.66 -3.94 0.33
C GLU A 88 4.97 -3.80 1.70
N LEU A 89 4.97 -2.57 2.24
CA LEU A 89 4.27 -2.23 3.47
C LEU A 89 2.75 -2.40 3.32
N SER A 90 2.19 -1.96 2.19
CA SER A 90 0.75 -2.00 1.95
C SER A 90 0.19 -3.40 1.72
N GLU A 91 1.04 -4.36 1.35
CA GLU A 91 0.68 -5.78 1.29
C GLU A 91 0.67 -6.47 2.68
N LYS A 92 1.21 -5.84 3.74
CA LYS A 92 1.17 -6.43 5.08
C LYS A 92 -0.28 -6.52 5.57
N TRP A 93 -0.67 -7.68 6.10
CA TRP A 93 -2.05 -7.95 6.53
C TRP A 93 -2.57 -6.92 7.54
N TRP A 94 -1.71 -6.44 8.45
CA TRP A 94 -2.06 -5.47 9.49
C TRP A 94 -2.30 -4.05 8.93
N PHE A 95 -1.72 -3.71 7.78
CA PHE A 95 -1.88 -2.39 7.16
C PHE A 95 -3.34 -2.13 6.75
N ARG A 96 -4.09 -3.19 6.43
CA ARG A 96 -5.52 -3.13 6.14
C ARG A 96 -6.32 -2.59 7.33
N TYR A 97 -5.93 -2.91 8.56
CA TYR A 97 -6.62 -2.39 9.76
C TYR A 97 -6.40 -0.88 9.92
N ILE A 98 -5.19 -0.41 9.61
CA ILE A 98 -4.87 1.03 9.64
C ILE A 98 -5.73 1.76 8.61
N LEU A 99 -5.80 1.25 7.38
CA LEU A 99 -6.63 1.82 6.32
C LEU A 99 -8.12 1.80 6.68
N SER A 100 -8.65 0.70 7.22
CA SER A 100 -10.03 0.65 7.72
C SER A 100 -10.29 1.70 8.79
N ALA A 101 -9.40 1.83 9.78
CA ALA A 101 -9.53 2.81 10.85
C ALA A 101 -9.51 4.24 10.32
N LEU A 102 -8.62 4.52 9.35
CA LEU A 102 -8.58 5.80 8.64
C LEU A 102 -9.90 6.07 7.91
N PHE A 103 -10.45 5.11 7.18
CA PHE A 103 -11.73 5.29 6.48
C PHE A 103 -12.87 5.57 7.47
N VAL A 104 -12.98 4.80 8.55
CA VAL A 104 -14.01 4.99 9.60
C VAL A 104 -13.90 6.35 10.27
N TYR A 105 -12.68 6.87 10.46
CA TYR A 105 -12.47 8.15 11.14
C TYR A 105 -12.56 9.36 10.21
N VAL A 106 -11.97 9.26 9.02
CA VAL A 106 -11.78 10.38 8.08
C VAL A 106 -13.05 10.61 7.26
N GLN A 107 -13.72 9.56 6.78
CA GLN A 107 -14.88 9.72 5.90
C GLN A 107 -16.04 10.48 6.56
N PRO A 108 -16.43 10.23 7.83
CA PRO A 108 -17.45 11.04 8.50
C PRO A 108 -17.05 12.51 8.62
N LYS A 109 -15.77 12.80 8.88
CA LYS A 109 -15.27 14.17 8.95
C LYS A 109 -15.31 14.87 7.59
N ILE A 110 -14.93 14.18 6.52
CA ILE A 110 -15.04 14.73 5.15
C ILE A 110 -16.50 15.06 4.84
N GLN A 111 -17.43 14.18 5.19
CA GLN A 111 -18.86 14.47 4.99
C GLN A 111 -19.34 15.69 5.79
N GLN A 112 -18.85 15.88 7.02
CA GLN A 112 -19.14 17.09 7.82
C GLN A 112 -18.60 18.38 7.17
N TYR A 113 -17.43 18.32 6.52
CA TYR A 113 -16.87 19.48 5.82
C TYR A 113 -17.59 19.78 4.51
N LEU A 114 -18.02 18.76 3.79
CA LEU A 114 -18.71 18.92 2.50
C LEU A 114 -20.19 19.27 2.67
N ASN A 115 -20.82 18.74 3.72
CA ASN A 115 -22.18 19.06 4.15
C ASN A 115 -22.10 19.61 5.58
N PRO A 116 -21.69 20.88 5.77
CA PRO A 116 -21.83 21.49 7.07
C PRO A 116 -23.30 21.37 7.46
N ALA A 117 -23.57 20.75 8.61
CA ALA A 117 -24.91 20.75 9.17
C ALA A 117 -25.39 22.21 9.23
N PRO A 118 -26.64 22.53 8.83
CA PRO A 118 -27.18 23.85 9.12
C PRO A 118 -27.02 24.07 10.62
N ASP A 119 -26.54 25.26 11.00
CA ASP A 119 -26.29 25.66 12.39
C ASP A 119 -27.30 24.99 13.30
N ARG A 120 -26.81 24.27 14.31
CA ARG A 120 -27.67 23.82 15.41
C ARG A 120 -28.30 25.08 15.96
N GLN A 121 -29.55 25.34 15.58
CA GLN A 121 -30.41 26.28 16.29
C GLN A 121 -30.38 25.82 17.74
N GLU A 122 -29.76 26.65 18.58
CA GLU A 122 -29.84 26.48 20.02
C GLU A 122 -31.33 26.35 20.38
N PRO A 123 -31.70 25.45 21.30
CA PRO A 123 -33.08 25.36 21.73
C PRO A 123 -33.48 26.73 22.29
N GLU A 124 -34.46 27.38 21.66
CA GLU A 124 -35.18 28.50 22.26
C GLU A 124 -35.76 27.98 23.58
N TYR A 125 -35.16 28.41 24.69
CA TYR A 125 -35.73 28.21 26.00
C TYR A 125 -37.04 28.99 26.04
N GLU A 126 -38.18 28.29 25.98
CA GLU A 126 -39.48 28.88 26.30
C GLU A 126 -39.43 29.41 27.74
N GLU A 127 -39.23 30.71 27.87
CA GLU A 127 -39.39 31.45 29.11
C GLU A 127 -40.90 31.48 29.44
N ASN A 128 -41.36 30.44 30.14
CA ASN A 128 -42.72 30.36 30.67
C ASN A 128 -43.03 31.60 31.54
N ARG A 129 -44.00 32.39 31.10
CA ARG A 129 -44.69 33.42 31.91
C ARG A 129 -46.16 33.06 32.06
#